data_AF-A0AAE3LEG7-F1
#
_entry.id   AF-A0AAE3LEG7-F1
#
_cell.length_a   1.000
_cell.length_b   1.000
_cell.length_c   1.000
_cell.angle_alpha   90.00
_cell.angle_beta   90.00
_cell.angle_gamma   90.00
#
_symmetry.space_group_name_H-M   'P 1'
#
loop_
_entity.id
_entity.type
_entity.pdbx_description
1 polymer ?
#
loop_
_entity_poly.entity_id
_entity_poly.type
_entity_poly.pdbx_seq_one_letter_code
_entity_poly.pdbx_strand_id
1 'polypeptide(L)'
;MSKSDSCSGDQVAEHLRRHVLAPMVRAADVVASEREEVQAEIDAFQSFVDRVSELEPTRPASGAPASRSLSHADRVDTSSQLRTAFEETVLSIEHFDRVYDESLTEHVAAELSPQLTPVFESSQVAFTEVYRQALHEAVREAVDSREQLVSVLESEARSLETAQDRLQDVLDSAGTSGRPTVPAGDERERLDEISRERQDELRARPRLVRLDGHEFCEYVYESERWTYPVLTAVARLRETVVE
;
A
#
# COMPACT_ATOMS: atom_id res chain seq x y z
N MET A 1 34.91 22.49 35.24
CA MET A 1 33.47 22.76 35.01
C MET A 1 33.06 22.50 33.55
N SER A 2 33.69 21.57 32.82
CA SER A 2 33.47 21.42 31.36
C SER A 2 32.64 20.20 30.94
N LYS A 3 32.13 19.41 31.90
CA LYS A 3 31.33 18.21 31.61
C LYS A 3 29.83 18.48 31.45
N SER A 4 29.33 19.57 32.02
CA SER A 4 27.90 19.90 32.02
C SER A 4 27.45 20.59 30.73
N ASP A 5 28.25 21.50 30.16
CA ASP A 5 27.92 22.19 28.90
C ASP A 5 27.97 21.27 27.67
N SER A 6 28.94 20.33 27.63
CA SER A 6 29.03 19.32 26.55
C SER A 6 27.83 18.38 26.54
N CYS A 7 27.31 18.00 27.71
CA CYS A 7 26.17 17.10 27.82
C CYS A 7 24.86 17.77 27.39
N SER A 8 24.74 19.09 27.57
CA SER A 8 23.56 19.86 27.16
C SER A 8 23.54 20.13 25.65
N GLY A 9 24.70 20.36 25.03
CA GLY A 9 24.82 20.54 23.58
C GLY A 9 24.48 19.27 22.79
N ASP A 10 25.00 18.12 23.23
CA ASP A 10 24.71 16.82 22.60
C ASP A 10 23.22 16.46 22.66
N GLN A 11 22.53 16.76 23.78
CA GLN A 11 21.10 16.53 23.92
C GLN A 11 20.25 17.39 22.98
N VAL A 12 20.62 18.65 22.76
CA VAL A 12 19.93 19.55 21.83
C VAL A 12 20.12 19.08 20.39
N ALA A 13 21.35 18.70 20.01
CA ALA A 13 21.64 18.15 18.69
C ALA A 13 20.88 16.84 18.41
N GLU A 14 20.80 15.95 19.40
CA GLU A 14 20.03 14.71 19.30
C GLU A 14 18.52 14.98 19.18
N HIS A 15 17.98 15.94 19.94
CA HIS A 15 16.58 16.34 19.83
C HIS A 15 16.26 16.92 18.45
N LEU A 16 17.13 17.78 17.92
CA LEU A 16 17.00 18.34 16.58
C LEU A 16 17.03 17.24 15.51
N ARG A 17 18.01 16.34 15.55
CA ARG A 17 18.11 15.21 14.62
C ARG A 17 16.82 14.39 14.62
N ARG A 18 16.30 14.07 15.81
CA ARG A 18 15.04 13.33 15.96
C ARG A 18 13.86 14.11 15.37
N HIS A 19 13.78 15.42 15.61
CA HIS A 19 12.70 16.25 15.09
C HIS A 19 12.71 16.35 13.56
N VAL A 20 13.88 16.54 12.95
CA VAL A 20 14.07 16.64 11.49
C VAL A 20 13.75 15.31 10.82
N LEU A 21 14.25 14.19 11.36
CA LEU A 21 14.10 12.87 10.74
C LEU A 21 12.80 12.15 11.10
N ALA A 22 12.03 12.62 12.08
CA ALA A 22 10.77 11.99 12.49
C ALA A 22 9.80 11.69 11.34
N PRO A 23 9.56 12.58 10.34
CA PRO A 23 8.70 12.27 9.20
C PRO A 23 9.25 11.12 8.35
N MET A 24 10.57 11.01 8.20
CA MET A 24 11.21 9.95 7.40
C MET A 24 11.06 8.57 8.05
N VAL A 25 11.30 8.49 9.36
CA VAL A 25 11.14 7.24 10.12
C VAL A 25 9.68 6.79 10.07
N ARG A 26 8.74 7.72 10.31
CA ARG A 26 7.30 7.43 10.23
C ARG A 26 6.86 7.03 8.83
N ALA A 27 7.35 7.71 7.79
CA ALA A 27 7.07 7.34 6.41
C ALA A 27 7.55 5.93 6.07
N ALA A 28 8.76 5.55 6.52
CA ALA A 28 9.30 4.22 6.31
C ALA A 28 8.43 3.15 6.99
N ASP A 29 7.98 3.40 8.23
CA ASP A 29 7.07 2.50 8.95
C ASP A 29 5.73 2.33 8.21
N VAL A 30 5.15 3.44 7.74
CA VAL A 30 3.87 3.43 7.01
C VAL A 30 3.98 2.67 5.69
N VAL A 31 5.02 2.95 4.89
CA VAL A 31 5.27 2.24 3.62
C VAL A 31 5.53 0.74 3.85
N ALA A 32 6.21 0.39 4.94
CA ALA A 32 6.43 -1.02 5.28
C ALA A 32 5.13 -1.74 5.66
N SER A 33 4.28 -1.12 6.50
CA SER A 33 2.96 -1.66 6.88
C SER A 33 2.08 -1.84 5.65
N GLU A 34 1.95 -0.78 4.84
CA GLU A 34 1.14 -0.79 3.62
C GLU A 34 1.58 -1.91 2.66
N ARG A 35 2.89 -2.12 2.50
CA ARG A 35 3.41 -3.20 1.65
C ARG A 35 3.07 -4.58 2.23
N GLU A 36 3.17 -4.76 3.54
CA GLU A 36 2.82 -6.02 4.20
C GLU A 36 1.32 -6.33 4.05
N GLU A 37 0.46 -5.32 4.18
CA GLU A 37 -0.98 -5.41 3.98
C GLU A 37 -1.33 -5.77 2.53
N VAL A 38 -0.80 -5.04 1.55
CA VAL A 38 -1.03 -5.32 0.12
C VAL A 38 -0.49 -6.69 -0.29
N GLN A 39 0.65 -7.13 0.27
CA GLN A 39 1.17 -8.47 0.01
C GLN A 39 0.26 -9.56 0.58
N ALA A 40 -0.28 -9.35 1.78
CA ALA A 40 -1.25 -10.26 2.37
C ALA A 40 -2.49 -10.36 1.48
N GLU A 41 -3.01 -9.24 0.95
CA GLU A 41 -4.12 -9.25 0.00
C GLU A 41 -3.83 -10.06 -1.27
N ILE A 42 -2.64 -9.91 -1.86
CA ILE A 42 -2.21 -10.71 -3.02
C ILE A 42 -2.29 -12.20 -2.68
N ASP A 43 -1.75 -12.61 -1.54
CA ASP A 43 -1.73 -14.00 -1.10
C ASP A 43 -3.17 -14.53 -0.86
N ALA A 44 -4.08 -13.70 -0.34
CA ALA A 44 -5.49 -14.04 -0.19
C ALA A 44 -6.20 -14.25 -1.52
N PHE A 45 -6.01 -13.35 -2.47
CA PHE A 45 -6.64 -13.45 -3.79
C PHE A 45 -6.14 -14.66 -4.57
N GLN A 46 -4.84 -14.97 -4.46
CA GLN A 46 -4.26 -16.20 -5.03
C GLN A 46 -4.84 -17.45 -4.36
N SER A 47 -4.90 -17.48 -3.02
CA SER A 47 -5.50 -18.59 -2.27
C SER A 47 -6.98 -18.79 -2.60
N PHE A 48 -7.71 -17.69 -2.80
CA PHE A 48 -9.11 -17.72 -3.23
C PHE A 48 -9.25 -18.40 -4.59
N VAL A 49 -8.45 -17.99 -5.58
CA VAL A 49 -8.50 -18.54 -6.94
C VAL A 49 -8.11 -20.01 -6.96
N ASP A 50 -7.10 -20.41 -6.19
CA ASP A 50 -6.70 -21.81 -6.07
C ASP A 50 -7.87 -22.66 -5.54
N ARG A 51 -8.55 -22.19 -4.50
CA ARG A 51 -9.73 -22.89 -3.94
C ARG A 51 -10.92 -22.92 -4.88
N VAL A 52 -11.17 -21.84 -5.62
CA VAL A 52 -12.24 -21.79 -6.63
C VAL A 52 -11.94 -22.71 -7.83
N SER A 53 -10.67 -22.92 -8.16
CA SER A 53 -10.25 -23.83 -9.23
C SER A 53 -10.62 -25.29 -8.93
N GLU A 54 -10.68 -25.66 -7.65
CA GLU A 54 -11.10 -26.98 -7.19
C GLU A 54 -12.62 -27.19 -7.26
N LEU A 55 -13.40 -26.12 -7.37
CA LEU A 55 -14.86 -26.21 -7.48
C LEU A 55 -15.29 -26.68 -8.88
N GLU A 56 -16.19 -27.65 -8.95
CA GLU A 56 -16.78 -28.10 -10.22
C GLU A 56 -17.87 -27.11 -10.69
N PRO A 57 -17.76 -26.46 -11.87
CA PRO A 57 -18.80 -25.58 -12.34
C PRO A 57 -19.96 -26.37 -12.91
N THR A 58 -21.09 -25.69 -12.89
CA THR A 58 -22.30 -26.12 -13.57
C THR A 58 -22.06 -26.16 -15.08
N ARG A 59 -22.08 -27.37 -15.66
CA ARG A 59 -22.13 -27.55 -17.12
C ARG A 59 -23.53 -27.24 -17.65
N PRO A 60 -23.68 -26.46 -18.74
CA PRO A 60 -24.95 -26.37 -19.45
C PRO A 60 -25.27 -27.74 -20.08
N ALA A 61 -26.53 -28.17 -19.98
CA ALA A 61 -26.95 -29.46 -20.53
C ALA A 61 -26.92 -29.43 -22.07
N SER A 62 -25.91 -30.04 -22.69
CA SER A 62 -25.89 -30.27 -24.14
C SER A 62 -26.70 -31.50 -24.52
N GLY A 63 -27.88 -31.29 -25.12
CA GLY A 63 -28.38 -32.10 -26.24
C GLY A 63 -28.80 -33.57 -26.03
N ALA A 64 -29.10 -34.04 -24.82
CA ALA A 64 -29.65 -35.38 -24.59
C ALA A 64 -30.91 -35.35 -23.69
N PRO A 65 -31.92 -36.22 -23.90
CA PRO A 65 -33.12 -36.20 -23.08
C PRO A 65 -32.81 -36.70 -21.65
N ALA A 66 -32.97 -35.78 -20.69
CA ALA A 66 -33.20 -35.96 -19.25
C ALA A 66 -32.38 -37.03 -18.49
N SER A 67 -31.28 -36.58 -17.89
CA SER A 67 -30.85 -36.86 -16.49
C SER A 67 -29.39 -36.39 -16.42
N ARG A 68 -29.06 -35.16 -16.02
CA ARG A 68 -29.25 -34.58 -14.69
C ARG A 68 -29.29 -33.06 -14.87
N SER A 69 -30.47 -32.45 -14.77
CA SER A 69 -30.51 -31.04 -14.36
C SER A 69 -29.87 -31.02 -12.98
N LEU A 70 -28.76 -30.30 -12.79
CA LEU A 70 -28.23 -30.08 -11.44
C LEU A 70 -29.40 -29.65 -10.56
N SER A 71 -29.52 -30.32 -9.42
CA SER A 71 -30.59 -30.00 -8.50
C SER A 71 -30.37 -28.57 -7.98
N HIS A 72 -31.44 -27.90 -7.60
CA HIS A 72 -31.31 -26.61 -6.93
C HIS A 72 -30.37 -26.71 -5.71
N ALA A 73 -30.33 -27.87 -5.04
CA ALA A 73 -29.41 -28.16 -3.94
C ALA A 73 -27.93 -28.12 -4.37
N ASP A 74 -27.57 -28.68 -5.52
CA ASP A 74 -26.18 -28.64 -6.02
C ASP A 74 -25.72 -27.20 -6.32
N ARG A 75 -26.62 -26.35 -6.86
CA ARG A 75 -26.32 -24.93 -7.11
C ARG A 75 -26.16 -24.14 -5.82
N VAL A 76 -27.04 -24.40 -4.85
CA VAL A 76 -26.96 -23.80 -3.51
C VAL A 76 -25.63 -24.17 -2.86
N ASP A 77 -25.18 -25.42 -2.99
CA ASP A 77 -23.93 -25.91 -2.43
C ASP A 77 -22.70 -25.23 -3.08
N THR A 78 -22.59 -25.20 -4.41
CA THR A 78 -21.46 -24.53 -5.10
C THR A 78 -21.40 -23.02 -4.80
N SER A 79 -22.54 -22.32 -4.81
CA SER A 79 -22.57 -20.91 -4.42
C SER A 79 -22.20 -20.70 -2.95
N SER A 80 -22.56 -21.62 -2.06
CA SER A 80 -22.13 -21.57 -0.65
C SER A 80 -20.63 -21.77 -0.53
N GLN A 81 -20.06 -22.75 -1.22
CA GLN A 81 -18.62 -23.03 -1.22
C GLN A 81 -17.80 -21.86 -1.78
N LEU A 82 -18.30 -21.18 -2.83
CA LEU A 82 -17.67 -19.97 -3.36
C LEU A 82 -17.65 -18.83 -2.33
N ARG A 83 -18.78 -18.58 -1.65
CA ARG A 83 -18.84 -17.55 -0.59
C ARG A 83 -17.90 -17.89 0.56
N THR A 84 -17.95 -19.12 1.04
CA THR A 84 -17.06 -19.58 2.12
C THR A 84 -15.59 -19.47 1.71
N ALA A 85 -15.24 -19.82 0.47
CA ALA A 85 -13.87 -19.64 -0.02
C ALA A 85 -13.45 -18.16 0.01
N PHE A 86 -14.33 -17.24 -0.40
CA PHE A 86 -14.04 -15.80 -0.38
C PHE A 86 -13.93 -15.25 1.06
N GLU A 87 -14.85 -15.64 1.94
CA GLU A 87 -14.87 -15.25 3.35
C GLU A 87 -13.63 -15.76 4.11
N GLU A 88 -13.24 -17.01 3.87
CA GLU A 88 -12.10 -17.63 4.55
C GLU A 88 -10.73 -17.16 4.03
N THR A 89 -10.68 -16.48 2.87
CA THR A 89 -9.41 -15.97 2.31
C THR A 89 -9.39 -14.45 2.31
N VAL A 90 -10.15 -13.78 1.44
CA VAL A 90 -10.07 -12.33 1.20
C VAL A 90 -10.58 -11.57 2.41
N LEU A 91 -11.78 -11.92 2.92
CA LEU A 91 -12.34 -11.25 4.09
C LEU A 91 -11.70 -11.65 5.42
N SER A 92 -10.74 -12.59 5.41
CA SER A 92 -10.00 -12.98 6.61
C SER A 92 -8.80 -12.08 6.90
N ILE A 93 -8.31 -11.37 5.87
CA ILE A 93 -7.16 -10.47 5.95
C ILE A 93 -7.61 -9.07 6.30
N GLU A 94 -8.70 -8.62 5.70
CA GLU A 94 -9.40 -7.45 6.19
C GLU A 94 -10.00 -7.81 7.55
N HIS A 95 -9.66 -7.06 8.60
CA HIS A 95 -10.30 -7.23 9.89
C HIS A 95 -11.78 -6.88 9.78
N PHE A 96 -12.60 -7.86 9.33
CA PHE A 96 -14.05 -7.79 9.22
C PHE A 96 -14.69 -7.84 10.61
N ASP A 97 -14.29 -6.91 11.47
CA ASP A 97 -14.77 -6.78 12.84
C ASP A 97 -15.44 -5.40 12.97
N ARG A 98 -16.74 -5.36 12.65
CA ARG A 98 -17.71 -4.34 13.10
C ARG A 98 -17.54 -2.88 12.66
N VAL A 99 -16.59 -2.52 11.80
CA VAL A 99 -16.39 -1.09 11.40
C VAL A 99 -16.76 -0.79 9.95
N TYR A 100 -16.68 -1.76 9.04
CA TYR A 100 -17.19 -1.60 7.67
C TYR A 100 -18.50 -2.37 7.54
N ASP A 101 -19.60 -1.64 7.37
CA ASP A 101 -20.95 -2.17 7.14
C ASP A 101 -21.14 -2.61 5.66
N GLU A 102 -20.04 -2.79 4.91
CA GLU A 102 -20.10 -3.24 3.52
C GLU A 102 -20.45 -4.73 3.47
N SER A 103 -21.43 -5.07 2.65
CA SER A 103 -21.81 -6.43 2.36
C SER A 103 -20.75 -7.11 1.49
N LEU A 104 -20.63 -8.45 1.60
CA LEU A 104 -19.82 -9.29 0.70
C LEU A 104 -19.97 -8.91 -0.78
N THR A 105 -21.19 -8.54 -1.18
CA THR A 105 -21.53 -8.10 -2.52
C THR A 105 -20.90 -6.75 -2.89
N GLU A 106 -20.92 -5.77 -1.99
CA GLU A 106 -20.30 -4.46 -2.22
C GLU A 106 -18.80 -4.61 -2.38
N HIS A 107 -18.17 -5.42 -1.52
CA HIS A 107 -16.75 -5.71 -1.61
C HIS A 107 -16.38 -6.42 -2.93
N VAL A 108 -17.12 -7.45 -3.34
CA VAL A 108 -16.91 -8.10 -4.66
C VAL A 108 -17.12 -7.13 -5.82
N ALA A 109 -18.08 -6.21 -5.72
CA ALA A 109 -18.34 -5.21 -6.74
C ALA A 109 -17.21 -4.17 -6.84
N ALA A 110 -16.65 -3.77 -5.70
CA ALA A 110 -15.57 -2.80 -5.59
C ALA A 110 -14.22 -3.39 -6.04
N GLU A 111 -13.87 -4.58 -5.53
CA GLU A 111 -12.54 -5.16 -5.69
C GLU A 111 -12.36 -6.02 -6.95
N LEU A 112 -13.45 -6.63 -7.44
CA LEU A 112 -13.38 -7.53 -8.60
C LEU A 112 -14.18 -6.97 -9.78
N SER A 113 -15.51 -7.08 -9.69
CA SER A 113 -16.40 -6.59 -10.74
C SER A 113 -17.86 -6.66 -10.29
N PRO A 114 -18.67 -5.63 -10.57
CA PRO A 114 -20.12 -5.68 -10.37
C PRO A 114 -20.80 -6.81 -11.15
N GLN A 115 -20.18 -7.33 -12.22
CA GLN A 115 -20.74 -8.43 -13.01
C GLN A 115 -20.67 -9.78 -12.28
N LEU A 116 -19.83 -9.89 -11.26
CA LEU A 116 -19.63 -11.12 -10.50
C LEU A 116 -20.62 -11.24 -9.33
N THR A 117 -21.18 -10.14 -8.84
CA THR A 117 -22.07 -10.11 -7.68
C THR A 117 -23.25 -11.11 -7.72
N PRO A 118 -23.91 -11.41 -8.86
CA PRO A 118 -25.14 -12.21 -8.83
C PRO A 118 -24.95 -13.66 -8.33
N VAL A 119 -23.77 -14.25 -8.50
CA VAL A 119 -23.47 -15.61 -8.01
C VAL A 119 -23.17 -15.60 -6.50
N PHE A 120 -22.66 -14.50 -5.98
CA PHE A 120 -22.47 -14.27 -4.55
C PHE A 120 -23.79 -13.90 -3.86
N GLU A 121 -24.73 -13.23 -4.53
CA GLU A 121 -26.02 -12.86 -3.92
C GLU A 121 -27.04 -14.00 -3.89
N SER A 122 -27.13 -14.80 -4.96
CA SER A 122 -28.24 -15.73 -5.16
C SER A 122 -27.78 -17.11 -5.60
N SER A 123 -28.26 -18.14 -4.90
CA SER A 123 -28.11 -19.55 -5.32
C SER A 123 -28.91 -19.92 -6.57
N GLN A 124 -29.68 -18.98 -7.13
CA GLN A 124 -30.42 -19.18 -8.37
C GLN A 124 -29.51 -19.04 -9.61
N VAL A 125 -28.43 -18.26 -9.50
CA VAL A 125 -27.44 -18.09 -10.57
C VAL A 125 -26.41 -19.21 -10.45
N ALA A 126 -26.26 -20.00 -11.51
CA ALA A 126 -25.32 -21.10 -11.51
C ALA A 126 -23.88 -20.59 -11.69
N PHE A 127 -22.95 -21.10 -10.88
CA PHE A 127 -21.51 -20.94 -11.11
C PHE A 127 -21.13 -21.77 -12.36
N THR A 128 -21.08 -21.11 -13.52
CA THR A 128 -20.76 -21.74 -14.81
C THR A 128 -19.28 -21.61 -15.15
N GLU A 129 -18.80 -22.36 -16.15
CA GLU A 129 -17.43 -22.21 -16.65
C GLU A 129 -17.12 -20.76 -17.11
N VAL A 130 -18.09 -20.10 -17.75
CA VAL A 130 -17.94 -18.70 -18.18
C VAL A 130 -17.77 -17.77 -16.99
N TYR A 131 -18.56 -18.00 -15.93
CA TYR A 131 -18.44 -17.21 -14.71
C TYR A 131 -17.09 -17.46 -14.02
N ARG A 132 -16.64 -18.72 -13.97
CA ARG A 132 -15.33 -19.05 -13.45
C ARG A 132 -14.23 -18.31 -14.20
N GLN A 133 -14.23 -18.35 -15.53
CA GLN A 133 -13.25 -17.63 -16.35
C GLN A 133 -13.26 -16.12 -16.07
N ALA A 134 -14.44 -15.51 -16.00
CA ALA A 134 -14.58 -14.09 -15.65
C ALA A 134 -14.06 -13.77 -14.24
N LEU A 135 -14.29 -14.66 -13.27
CA LEU A 135 -13.76 -14.53 -11.92
C LEU A 135 -12.24 -14.63 -11.88
N HIS A 136 -11.65 -15.59 -12.59
CA HIS A 136 -10.20 -15.72 -12.71
C HIS A 136 -9.56 -14.49 -13.34
N GLU A 137 -10.18 -13.93 -14.38
CA GLU A 137 -9.69 -12.73 -15.04
C GLU A 137 -9.77 -11.51 -14.11
N ALA A 138 -10.90 -11.32 -13.42
CA ALA A 138 -11.06 -10.23 -12.45
C ALA A 138 -10.07 -10.33 -11.29
N VAL A 139 -9.87 -11.52 -10.71
CA VAL A 139 -8.89 -11.70 -9.62
C VAL A 139 -7.47 -11.49 -10.13
N ARG A 140 -7.15 -11.93 -11.36
CA ARG A 140 -5.85 -11.66 -11.96
C ARG A 140 -5.62 -10.16 -12.13
N GLU A 141 -6.58 -9.41 -12.62
CA GLU A 141 -6.48 -7.95 -12.73
C GLU A 141 -6.29 -7.29 -11.36
N ALA A 142 -7.01 -7.75 -10.34
CA ALA A 142 -6.88 -7.28 -8.96
C ALA A 142 -5.49 -7.56 -8.37
N VAL A 143 -4.93 -8.75 -8.63
CA VAL A 143 -3.56 -9.12 -8.23
C VAL A 143 -2.51 -8.31 -9.00
N ASP A 144 -2.62 -8.23 -10.32
CA ASP A 144 -1.69 -7.47 -11.18
C ASP A 144 -1.64 -5.98 -10.77
N SER A 145 -2.77 -5.41 -10.34
CA SER A 145 -2.86 -4.05 -9.80
C SER A 145 -2.13 -3.90 -8.45
N ARG A 146 -2.28 -4.86 -7.55
CA ARG A 146 -1.62 -4.86 -6.24
C ARG A 146 -0.12 -5.08 -6.34
N GLU A 147 0.32 -5.97 -7.24
CA GLU A 147 1.75 -6.16 -7.54
C GLU A 147 2.39 -4.87 -8.07
N GLN A 148 1.66 -4.10 -8.89
CA GLN A 148 2.10 -2.77 -9.31
C GLN A 148 2.23 -1.82 -8.13
N LEU A 149 1.26 -1.80 -7.20
CA LEU A 149 1.33 -0.98 -5.99
C LEU A 149 2.53 -1.36 -5.11
N VAL A 150 2.79 -2.65 -4.89
CA VAL A 150 3.97 -3.14 -4.16
C VAL A 150 5.27 -2.59 -4.78
N SER A 151 5.41 -2.66 -6.11
CA SER A 151 6.58 -2.09 -6.81
C SER A 151 6.74 -0.58 -6.57
N VAL A 152 5.64 0.16 -6.48
CA VAL A 152 5.67 1.59 -6.15
C VAL A 152 6.11 1.84 -4.72
N LEU A 153 5.59 1.07 -3.76
CA LEU A 153 5.94 1.13 -2.35
C LEU A 153 7.42 0.80 -2.12
N GLU A 154 7.95 -0.20 -2.83
CA GLU A 154 9.38 -0.51 -2.81
C GLU A 154 10.25 0.61 -3.39
N SER A 155 9.79 1.27 -4.45
CA SER A 155 10.45 2.44 -5.00
C SER A 155 10.41 3.62 -4.01
N GLU A 156 9.28 3.82 -3.34
CA GLU A 156 9.14 4.83 -2.29
C GLU A 156 10.08 4.56 -1.12
N ALA A 157 10.13 3.33 -0.61
CA ALA A 157 11.01 2.94 0.49
C ALA A 157 12.49 3.24 0.18
N ARG A 158 12.94 2.91 -1.03
CA ARG A 158 14.32 3.23 -1.49
C ARG A 158 14.58 4.73 -1.60
N SER A 159 13.61 5.50 -2.09
CA SER A 159 13.70 6.96 -2.16
C SER A 159 13.77 7.58 -0.76
N LEU A 160 12.96 7.08 0.19
CA LEU A 160 12.99 7.52 1.59
C LEU A 160 14.34 7.22 2.25
N GLU A 161 14.88 6.02 2.07
CA GLU A 161 16.19 5.62 2.60
C GLU A 161 17.30 6.55 2.06
N THR A 162 17.33 6.74 0.73
CA THR A 162 18.31 7.64 0.08
C THR A 162 18.20 9.08 0.59
N ALA A 163 16.99 9.60 0.74
CA ALA A 163 16.77 10.96 1.25
C ALA A 163 17.14 11.09 2.74
N GLN A 164 16.85 10.05 3.54
CA GLN A 164 17.20 10.02 4.95
C GLN A 164 18.73 10.05 5.14
N ASP A 165 19.47 9.23 4.39
CA ASP A 165 20.93 9.19 4.46
C ASP A 165 21.53 10.56 4.10
N ARG A 166 21.06 11.19 3.02
CA ARG A 166 21.52 12.54 2.63
C ARG A 166 21.20 13.60 3.67
N LEU A 167 20.02 13.54 4.30
CA LEU A 167 19.64 14.46 5.37
C LEU A 167 20.47 14.23 6.63
N GLN A 168 20.79 12.98 6.96
CA GLN A 168 21.72 12.63 8.03
C GLN A 168 23.11 13.20 7.75
N ASP A 169 23.61 13.06 6.52
CA ASP A 169 24.90 13.64 6.12
C ASP A 169 24.91 15.17 6.26
N VAL A 170 23.79 15.85 5.97
CA VAL A 170 23.68 17.31 6.16
C VAL A 170 23.71 17.63 7.66
N LEU A 171 22.92 16.94 8.47
CA LEU A 171 22.86 17.11 9.93
C LEU A 171 24.23 16.86 10.59
N ASP A 172 24.95 15.84 10.16
CA ASP A 172 26.26 15.48 10.67
C ASP A 172 27.30 16.54 10.31
N SER A 173 27.24 17.07 9.09
CA SER A 173 28.10 18.18 8.68
C SER A 173 27.81 19.49 9.42
N ALA A 174 26.55 19.71 9.84
CA ALA A 174 26.13 20.88 10.60
C ALA A 174 26.43 20.77 12.11
N GLY A 175 26.37 19.56 12.70
CA GLY A 175 26.42 19.33 14.14
C GLY A 175 27.74 18.81 14.73
N THR A 176 28.68 18.29 13.92
CA THR A 176 29.83 17.52 14.45
C THR A 176 31.00 18.36 14.98
N SER A 177 30.95 19.69 14.92
CA SER A 177 32.02 20.52 15.45
C SER A 177 31.48 21.89 15.79
N GLY A 178 31.88 22.47 16.93
CA GLY A 178 31.63 23.89 17.27
C GLY A 178 32.20 24.92 16.28
N ARG A 179 32.52 24.48 15.06
CA ARG A 179 32.79 25.25 13.85
C ARG A 179 32.30 24.42 12.66
N PRO A 180 31.47 24.98 11.74
CA PRO A 180 31.05 24.27 10.53
C PRO A 180 32.28 23.73 9.79
N THR A 181 32.30 22.42 9.50
CA THR A 181 33.32 21.80 8.63
C THR A 181 33.11 22.17 7.17
N VAL A 182 31.89 22.59 6.86
CA VAL A 182 31.40 22.98 5.54
C VAL A 182 30.97 24.45 5.62
N PRO A 183 31.18 25.29 4.58
CA PRO A 183 30.69 26.66 4.61
C PRO A 183 29.16 26.67 4.54
N ALA A 184 28.49 27.44 5.41
CA ALA A 184 27.02 27.58 5.57
C ALA A 184 26.15 27.74 4.30
N GLY A 185 26.77 27.98 3.12
CA GLY A 185 26.09 28.02 1.82
C GLY A 185 25.94 26.65 1.16
N ASP A 186 26.82 25.70 1.46
CA ASP A 186 26.85 24.37 0.86
C ASP A 186 25.75 23.47 1.45
N GLU A 187 25.43 23.60 2.74
CA GLU A 187 24.29 22.87 3.34
C GLU A 187 22.96 23.30 2.72
N ARG A 188 22.81 24.60 2.41
CA ARG A 188 21.60 25.12 1.74
C ARG A 188 21.48 24.58 0.33
N GLU A 189 22.58 24.55 -0.41
CA GLU A 189 22.61 23.99 -1.76
C GLU A 189 22.27 22.50 -1.76
N ARG A 190 22.82 21.73 -0.82
CA ARG A 190 22.49 20.30 -0.61
C ARG A 190 21.01 20.09 -0.27
N LEU A 191 20.42 20.92 0.57
CA LEU A 191 18.98 20.82 0.90
C LEU A 191 18.08 21.20 -0.29
N ASP A 192 18.47 22.20 -1.07
CA ASP A 192 17.77 22.58 -2.28
C ASP A 192 17.89 21.47 -3.35
N GLU A 193 19.04 20.79 -3.43
CA GLU A 193 19.25 19.63 -4.30
C GLU A 193 18.34 18.45 -3.90
N ILE A 194 18.34 18.05 -2.61
CA ILE A 194 17.44 17.00 -2.09
C ILE A 194 15.97 17.34 -2.40
N SER A 195 15.57 18.61 -2.22
CA SER A 195 14.21 19.05 -2.52
C SER A 195 13.86 18.94 -4.01
N ARG A 196 14.77 19.36 -4.89
CA ARG A 196 14.56 19.31 -6.35
C ARG A 196 14.45 17.89 -6.84
N GLU A 197 15.39 17.03 -6.45
CA GLU A 197 15.36 15.61 -6.82
C GLU A 197 14.07 14.95 -6.38
N ARG A 198 13.64 15.17 -5.13
CA ARG A 198 12.36 14.61 -4.65
C ARG A 198 11.17 15.12 -5.45
N GLN A 199 11.15 16.41 -5.78
CA GLN A 199 10.06 16.97 -6.61
C GLN A 199 10.07 16.40 -8.04
N ASP A 200 11.25 16.17 -8.61
CA ASP A 200 11.38 15.58 -9.95
C ASP A 200 10.97 14.11 -9.96
N GLU A 201 11.31 13.34 -8.92
CA GLU A 201 10.80 11.98 -8.72
C GLU A 201 9.27 11.93 -8.67
N LEU A 202 8.66 12.82 -7.87
CA LEU A 202 7.20 12.90 -7.76
C LEU A 202 6.52 13.26 -9.09
N ARG A 203 7.14 14.13 -9.90
CA ARG A 203 6.64 14.50 -11.24
C ARG A 203 6.85 13.42 -12.29
N ALA A 204 7.96 12.69 -12.20
CA ALA A 204 8.33 11.65 -13.15
C ALA A 204 7.63 10.32 -12.89
N ARG A 205 6.99 10.16 -11.72
CA ARG A 205 6.31 8.92 -11.33
C ARG A 205 5.21 8.57 -12.35
N PRO A 206 5.25 7.38 -12.97
CA PRO A 206 4.19 6.94 -13.86
C PRO A 206 2.84 6.94 -13.15
N ARG A 207 1.78 7.35 -13.84
CA ARG A 207 0.41 7.14 -13.35
C ARG A 207 0.14 5.64 -13.30
N LEU A 208 0.07 5.08 -12.11
CA LEU A 208 -0.32 3.69 -11.91
C LEU A 208 -1.74 3.68 -11.40
N VAL A 209 -2.59 2.88 -12.03
CA VAL A 209 -3.94 2.56 -11.55
C VAL A 209 -4.64 3.78 -10.93
N ARG A 210 -4.74 4.87 -11.72
CA ARG A 210 -5.40 6.15 -11.37
C ARG A 210 -4.70 7.06 -10.35
N LEU A 211 -3.49 6.75 -9.88
CA LEU A 211 -2.73 7.63 -8.97
C LEU A 211 -1.47 8.15 -9.67
N ASP A 212 -1.33 9.47 -9.77
CA ASP A 212 -0.05 10.12 -10.02
C ASP A 212 0.81 10.22 -8.74
N GLY A 213 2.02 10.77 -8.83
CA GLY A 213 2.94 10.84 -7.69
C GLY A 213 2.38 11.61 -6.49
N HIS A 214 1.47 12.58 -6.72
CA HIS A 214 0.81 13.30 -5.63
C HIS A 214 -0.31 12.46 -5.03
N GLU A 215 -1.18 11.90 -5.87
CA GLU A 215 -2.29 11.05 -5.44
C GLU A 215 -1.79 9.81 -4.67
N PHE A 216 -0.65 9.25 -5.06
CA PHE A 216 0.03 8.19 -4.31
C PHE A 216 0.45 8.64 -2.90
N CYS A 217 1.04 9.83 -2.77
CA CYS A 217 1.47 10.33 -1.46
C CYS A 217 0.26 10.67 -0.56
N GLU A 218 -0.84 11.14 -1.14
CA GLU A 218 -2.09 11.36 -0.41
C GLU A 218 -2.68 10.05 0.09
N TYR A 219 -2.67 9.00 -0.74
CA TYR A 219 -3.08 7.66 -0.36
C TYR A 219 -2.23 7.08 0.78
N VAL A 220 -0.92 6.94 0.58
CA VAL A 220 -0.04 6.25 1.55
C VAL A 220 0.06 7.00 2.88
N TYR A 221 0.07 8.34 2.83
CA TYR A 221 0.28 9.16 4.03
C TYR A 221 -1.01 9.83 4.53
N GLU A 222 -2.19 9.33 4.17
CA GLU A 222 -3.49 9.92 4.52
C GLU A 222 -3.65 10.14 6.04
N SER A 223 -3.16 9.20 6.84
CA SER A 223 -3.27 9.23 8.31
C SER A 223 -2.22 10.13 8.99
N GLU A 224 -1.24 10.63 8.23
CA GLU A 224 -0.14 11.43 8.74
C GLU A 224 -0.42 12.93 8.60
N ARG A 225 0.25 13.77 9.41
CA ARG A 225 0.05 15.24 9.38
C ARG A 225 0.72 15.94 8.20
N TRP A 226 1.36 15.17 7.32
CA TRP A 226 2.15 15.64 6.21
C TRP A 226 1.96 14.67 5.05
N THR A 227 2.00 15.19 3.82
CA THR A 227 1.90 14.39 2.59
C THR A 227 3.27 14.11 1.98
N TYR A 228 4.27 14.94 2.31
CA TYR A 228 5.60 14.90 1.71
C TYR A 228 6.67 14.82 2.81
N PRO A 229 7.05 13.61 3.26
CA PRO A 229 7.94 13.43 4.42
C PRO A 229 9.31 14.06 4.20
N VAL A 230 9.92 13.83 3.04
CA VAL A 230 11.23 14.37 2.65
C VAL A 230 11.21 15.90 2.64
N LEU A 231 10.20 16.51 1.98
CA LEU A 231 10.10 17.97 1.90
C LEU A 231 9.81 18.59 3.27
N THR A 232 9.08 17.89 4.12
CA THR A 232 8.81 18.29 5.51
C THR A 232 10.10 18.25 6.34
N ALA A 233 10.90 17.19 6.21
CA ALA A 233 12.19 17.07 6.88
C ALA A 233 13.18 18.15 6.41
N VAL A 234 13.26 18.40 5.09
CA VAL A 234 14.07 19.50 4.55
C VAL A 234 13.61 20.85 5.09
N ALA A 235 12.31 21.13 5.13
CA ALA A 235 11.79 22.40 5.66
C ALA A 235 12.20 22.61 7.12
N ARG A 236 12.02 21.58 7.98
CA ARG A 236 12.45 21.60 9.38
C ARG A 236 13.94 21.87 9.52
N LEU A 237 14.77 21.23 8.71
CA LEU A 237 16.22 21.44 8.75
C LEU A 237 16.60 22.86 8.29
N ARG A 238 15.96 23.38 7.24
CA ARG A 238 16.20 24.77 6.77
C ARG A 238 15.86 25.80 7.84
N GLU A 239 14.79 25.61 8.60
CA GLU A 239 14.43 26.50 9.71
C GLU A 239 15.56 26.57 10.74
N THR A 240 16.23 25.45 11.00
CA THR A 240 17.31 25.38 12.01
C THR A 240 18.67 25.89 11.53
N VAL A 241 18.88 25.99 10.22
CA VAL A 241 20.12 26.54 9.61
C VAL A 241 20.00 28.06 9.34
N VAL A 242 18.80 28.64 9.48
CA VAL A 242 18.54 30.08 9.29
C VAL A 242 18.62 30.88 10.60
N GLU A 243 18.47 30.24 11.75
CA GLU A 243 18.72 30.84 13.08
C GLU A 243 20.18 30.70 13.53
#